data_AF-A0A2I1G411-F1
#
_entry.id   AF-A0A2I1G411-F1
#
_cell.length_a   1.000
_cell.length_b   1.000
_cell.length_c   1.000
_cell.angle_alpha   90.00
_cell.angle_beta   90.00
_cell.angle_gamma   90.00
#
_symmetry.space_group_name_H-M   'P 1'
#
loop_
_entity.id
_entity.type
_entity.pdbx_description
1 polymer ?
#
loop_
_entity_poly.entity_id
_entity_poly.type
_entity_poly.pdbx_seq_one_letter_code
_entity_poly.pdbx_strand_id
1 'polypeptide(L)'
;MNEEDNKNEHWLSEWYNKCRYKYIDLVGDFGGRELFVIEGDSLIFKFIYDPKTDLLNFGQTISGGQFLALTYLIENLLKKFKERECVFHIAFFDVHKSIWNNRPKLRIAREIIIDHLKSNTEISVFEFKDWWTEEWKNYLDNMQPSFILTGDGSTEHLEIKAEKDNYNDEEIDKSISKIATKNSLKLTIVLRAFMFFSLHDRDKPVALLPGMEFRDSRAHAYVFERGTNSNNEAQEKSSVIKNLIMKALEVYDEKSNWFKGPVENFKLTTLNKDLLTSQECSYVWSNGGKRIALILLSLTGVLCNNSDNRDFQYLAKIFLFHVILLDYLPLKLRAAQPVSNGNTIEAFLQNFYAYSAKVYRSEIFLQATQNIKNNNLYDFIDTRLFASLIQCRYDEVLNFNDLPNEIKQQFDACWNLLSRFCEKNGLNSLDIDYIEIFKENFQIENIEINSSSSVDNREAKLHPFKHEFFEEYFEDMNLKIPEDSNVKIDKYQINWERLL
;
A
#
# COMPACT_ATOMS: atom_id res chain seq x y z
N MET A 1 27.98 5.62 -4.21
CA MET A 1 28.78 4.40 -3.95
C MET A 1 30.07 4.54 -4.71
N ASN A 2 31.20 4.43 -4.01
CA ASN A 2 32.53 4.47 -4.62
C ASN A 2 32.96 3.05 -5.07
N GLU A 3 34.16 2.93 -5.63
CA GLU A 3 34.69 1.63 -6.09
C GLU A 3 34.75 0.57 -4.97
N GLU A 4 35.04 1.01 -3.75
CA GLU A 4 35.09 0.14 -2.56
C GLU A 4 33.70 -0.35 -2.15
N ASP A 5 32.68 0.49 -2.23
CA ASP A 5 31.30 0.10 -1.95
C ASP A 5 30.82 -0.97 -2.94
N ASN A 6 31.18 -0.84 -4.22
CA ASN A 6 30.85 -1.84 -5.24
C ASN A 6 31.56 -3.18 -5.00
N LYS A 7 32.82 -3.16 -4.52
CA LYS A 7 33.54 -4.37 -4.12
C LYS A 7 32.84 -5.08 -2.96
N ASN A 8 32.36 -4.31 -1.98
CA ASN A 8 31.67 -4.87 -0.82
C ASN A 8 30.26 -5.38 -1.14
N GLU A 9 29.54 -4.72 -2.05
CA GLU A 9 28.29 -5.24 -2.60
C GLU A 9 28.51 -6.57 -3.35
N HIS A 10 29.54 -6.63 -4.20
CA HIS A 10 29.88 -7.86 -4.92
C HIS A 10 30.24 -8.99 -3.94
N TRP A 11 31.05 -8.71 -2.91
CA TRP A 11 31.37 -9.67 -1.87
C TRP A 11 30.12 -10.18 -1.14
N LEU A 12 29.17 -9.30 -0.79
CA LEU A 12 27.92 -9.70 -0.13
C LEU A 12 27.06 -10.60 -1.04
N SER A 13 27.02 -10.32 -2.34
CA SER A 13 26.34 -11.19 -3.30
C SER A 13 27.01 -12.55 -3.45
N GLU A 14 28.34 -12.58 -3.54
CA GLU A 14 29.12 -13.82 -3.59
C GLU A 14 28.95 -14.66 -2.33
N TRP A 15 28.91 -13.99 -1.17
CA TRP A 15 28.62 -14.62 0.11
C TRP A 15 27.23 -15.28 0.08
N TYR A 16 26.20 -14.52 -0.31
CA TYR A 16 24.83 -15.02 -0.41
C TYR A 16 24.71 -16.25 -1.31
N ASN A 17 25.34 -16.20 -2.49
CA ASN A 17 25.32 -17.30 -3.46
C ASN A 17 26.05 -18.56 -2.96
N LYS A 18 26.96 -18.43 -1.98
CA LYS A 18 27.68 -19.55 -1.36
C LYS A 18 26.97 -20.09 -0.12
N CYS A 19 25.95 -19.40 0.39
CA CYS A 19 25.21 -19.89 1.54
C CYS A 19 24.49 -21.19 1.19
N ARG A 20 24.61 -22.18 2.09
CA ARG A 20 23.86 -23.43 1.96
C ARG A 20 22.41 -23.19 2.35
N TYR A 21 21.51 -23.70 1.54
CA TYR A 21 20.09 -23.70 1.84
C TYR A 21 19.51 -25.11 1.68
N LYS A 22 18.39 -25.36 2.35
CA LYS A 22 17.57 -26.56 2.20
C LYS A 22 16.13 -26.16 1.96
N TYR A 23 15.40 -26.94 1.17
CA TYR A 23 13.96 -26.78 1.03
C TYR A 23 13.26 -27.72 2.02
N ILE A 24 12.64 -27.15 3.05
CA ILE A 24 12.13 -27.91 4.21
C ILE A 24 10.73 -27.45 4.62
N ASP A 25 10.01 -28.30 5.37
CA ASP A 25 8.70 -27.99 5.92
C ASP A 25 8.87 -27.21 7.23
N LEU A 26 8.61 -25.91 7.21
CA LEU A 26 8.72 -25.04 8.39
C LEU A 26 7.81 -25.53 9.54
N VAL A 27 6.67 -26.13 9.24
CA VAL A 27 5.75 -26.62 10.28
C VAL A 27 6.28 -27.93 10.87
N GLY A 28 6.70 -28.87 10.03
CA GLY A 28 7.21 -30.17 10.46
C GLY A 28 8.60 -30.11 11.10
N ASP A 29 9.52 -29.38 10.49
CA ASP A 29 10.96 -29.44 10.79
C ASP A 29 11.39 -28.45 11.89
N PHE A 30 10.70 -27.30 12.03
CA PHE A 30 10.90 -26.35 13.15
C PHE A 30 9.84 -26.50 14.25
N GLY A 31 9.07 -27.59 14.24
CA GLY A 31 8.21 -27.94 15.37
C GLY A 31 6.96 -27.07 15.54
N GLY A 32 6.36 -26.58 14.44
CA GLY A 32 4.97 -26.08 14.26
C GLY A 32 4.48 -24.94 15.16
N ARG A 33 4.66 -25.09 16.47
CA ARG A 33 4.29 -24.19 17.56
C ARG A 33 5.46 -23.39 18.11
N GLU A 34 6.69 -23.64 17.64
CA GLU A 34 7.81 -22.80 18.03
C GLU A 34 7.67 -21.39 17.44
N LEU A 35 8.11 -20.40 18.21
CA LEU A 35 8.05 -19.00 17.79
C LEU A 35 9.04 -18.77 16.66
N PHE A 36 8.57 -18.17 15.56
CA PHE A 36 9.46 -17.53 14.59
C PHE A 36 9.11 -16.04 14.45
N VAL A 37 9.99 -15.29 13.78
CA VAL A 37 9.76 -13.86 13.53
C VAL A 37 9.70 -13.59 12.05
N ILE A 38 8.72 -12.80 11.63
CA ILE A 38 8.59 -12.33 10.26
C ILE A 38 9.16 -10.91 10.16
N GLU A 39 10.07 -10.70 9.22
CA GLU A 39 10.49 -9.36 8.80
C GLU A 39 9.33 -8.70 8.03
N GLY A 40 8.75 -7.66 8.63
CA GLY A 40 7.46 -7.12 8.22
C GLY A 40 7.49 -6.40 6.86
N ASP A 41 8.60 -5.75 6.49
CA ASP A 41 8.69 -5.07 5.20
C ASP A 41 8.67 -6.09 4.04
N SER A 42 9.22 -7.29 4.23
CA SER A 42 9.17 -8.38 3.26
C SER A 42 7.75 -8.88 2.95
N LEU A 43 6.83 -8.82 3.92
CA LEU A 43 5.41 -9.11 3.67
C LEU A 43 4.80 -8.14 2.66
N ILE A 44 5.14 -6.86 2.79
CA ILE A 44 4.68 -5.80 1.90
C ILE A 44 5.33 -5.97 0.53
N PHE A 45 6.64 -6.24 0.49
CA PHE A 45 7.37 -6.46 -0.76
C PHE A 45 6.78 -7.60 -1.60
N LYS A 46 6.39 -8.70 -0.95
CA LYS A 46 5.82 -9.88 -1.61
C LYS A 46 4.71 -9.52 -2.59
N PHE A 47 3.79 -8.63 -2.20
CA PHE A 47 2.58 -8.33 -2.97
C PHE A 47 2.69 -7.11 -3.87
N ILE A 48 3.58 -6.16 -3.56
CA ILE A 48 3.66 -4.89 -4.30
C ILE A 48 4.45 -5.01 -5.61
N TYR A 49 5.29 -6.04 -5.74
CA TYR A 49 6.28 -6.15 -6.82
C TYR A 49 5.91 -7.18 -7.90
N ASP A 50 4.94 -8.07 -7.64
CA ASP A 50 4.41 -9.02 -8.63
C ASP A 50 2.91 -8.82 -8.90
N PRO A 51 2.55 -7.83 -9.74
CA PRO A 51 1.15 -7.54 -10.02
C PRO A 51 0.44 -8.65 -10.79
N LYS A 52 1.18 -9.55 -11.46
CA LYS A 52 0.60 -10.63 -12.26
C LYS A 52 0.18 -11.80 -11.39
N THR A 53 1.03 -12.19 -10.43
CA THR A 53 0.76 -13.32 -9.55
C THR A 53 -0.37 -13.03 -8.58
N ASP A 54 -0.39 -11.83 -7.99
CA ASP A 54 -1.33 -11.48 -6.93
C ASP A 54 -2.50 -10.59 -7.41
N LEU A 55 -2.59 -10.32 -8.72
CA LEU A 55 -3.59 -9.44 -9.35
C LEU A 55 -3.67 -8.05 -8.70
N LEU A 56 -2.56 -7.59 -8.12
CA LEU A 56 -2.45 -6.34 -7.39
C LEU A 56 -1.56 -5.35 -8.12
N ASN A 57 -2.15 -4.42 -8.86
CA ASN A 57 -1.40 -3.37 -9.53
C ASN A 57 -1.13 -2.17 -8.61
N PHE A 58 -0.52 -2.42 -7.45
CA PHE A 58 -0.29 -1.37 -6.46
C PHE A 58 0.63 -0.26 -6.99
N GLY A 59 1.50 -0.60 -7.94
CA GLY A 59 2.57 0.24 -8.44
C GLY A 59 2.13 1.41 -9.31
N GLN A 60 1.09 1.26 -10.14
CA GLN A 60 0.64 2.31 -11.06
C GLN A 60 0.13 3.56 -10.32
N THR A 61 0.52 4.75 -10.79
CA THR A 61 0.13 6.00 -10.12
C THR A 61 -1.38 6.23 -10.19
N ILE A 62 -1.96 6.08 -11.39
CA ILE A 62 -3.40 6.11 -11.66
C ILE A 62 -3.88 4.65 -11.72
N SER A 63 -5.02 4.33 -11.11
CA SER A 63 -5.61 2.98 -11.00
C SER A 63 -4.86 1.95 -10.10
N GLY A 64 -3.75 2.35 -9.47
CA GLY A 64 -3.10 1.57 -8.40
C GLY A 64 -3.58 1.93 -6.99
N GLY A 65 -2.79 1.65 -5.95
CA GLY A 65 -3.17 2.00 -4.57
C GLY A 65 -4.40 1.26 -4.07
N GLN A 66 -4.55 -0.03 -4.40
CA GLN A 66 -5.61 -0.87 -3.83
C GLN A 66 -5.23 -1.30 -2.39
N PHE A 67 -5.30 -0.37 -1.42
CA PHE A 67 -4.88 -0.60 -0.03
C PHE A 67 -5.62 -1.77 0.64
N LEU A 68 -6.94 -1.87 0.38
CA LEU A 68 -7.74 -2.97 0.92
C LEU A 68 -7.31 -4.33 0.36
N ALA A 69 -7.02 -4.40 -0.94
CA ALA A 69 -6.55 -5.62 -1.57
C ALA A 69 -5.15 -6.03 -1.05
N LEU A 70 -4.24 -5.08 -0.89
CA LEU A 70 -2.94 -5.32 -0.26
C LEU A 70 -3.09 -5.85 1.16
N THR A 71 -3.97 -5.23 1.96
CA THR A 71 -4.24 -5.66 3.34
C THR A 71 -4.79 -7.08 3.37
N TYR A 72 -5.79 -7.37 2.54
CA TYR A 72 -6.38 -8.70 2.41
C TYR A 72 -5.34 -9.77 2.03
N LEU A 73 -4.44 -9.48 1.09
CA LEU A 73 -3.40 -10.42 0.67
C LEU A 73 -2.44 -10.74 1.81
N ILE A 74 -2.04 -9.73 2.59
CA ILE A 74 -1.20 -9.90 3.79
C ILE A 74 -1.96 -10.71 4.85
N GLU A 75 -3.21 -10.37 5.15
CA GLU A 75 -4.03 -11.14 6.09
C GLU A 75 -4.18 -12.60 5.67
N ASN A 76 -4.48 -12.85 4.40
CA ASN A 76 -4.65 -14.21 3.89
C ASN A 76 -3.36 -15.02 3.99
N LEU A 77 -2.19 -14.40 3.80
CA LEU A 77 -0.90 -15.03 4.04
C LEU A 77 -0.70 -15.36 5.52
N LEU A 78 -0.97 -14.42 6.41
CA LEU A 78 -0.83 -14.60 7.86
C LEU A 78 -1.83 -15.63 8.41
N LYS A 79 -3.04 -15.66 7.84
CA LYS A 79 -4.08 -16.64 8.12
C LYS A 79 -3.61 -18.06 7.81
N LYS A 80 -2.92 -18.27 6.69
CA LYS A 80 -2.35 -19.59 6.34
C LYS A 80 -1.35 -20.07 7.40
N PHE A 81 -0.58 -19.18 8.03
CA PHE A 81 0.26 -19.56 9.17
C PHE A 81 -0.59 -19.92 10.39
N LYS A 82 -1.59 -19.11 10.74
CA LYS A 82 -2.48 -19.37 11.88
C LYS A 82 -3.27 -20.68 11.75
N GLU A 83 -3.77 -21.00 10.55
CA GLU A 83 -4.46 -22.26 10.24
C GLU A 83 -3.57 -23.50 10.43
N ARG A 84 -2.24 -23.32 10.46
CA ARG A 84 -1.24 -24.37 10.73
C ARG A 84 -0.69 -24.33 12.16
N GLU A 85 -1.39 -23.62 13.05
CA GLU A 85 -1.01 -23.41 14.46
C GLU A 85 0.36 -22.74 14.66
N CYS A 86 0.87 -22.03 13.63
CA CYS A 86 2.13 -21.32 13.73
C CYS A 86 2.07 -20.19 14.76
N VAL A 87 3.11 -20.12 15.59
CA VAL A 87 3.34 -19.01 16.52
C VAL A 87 4.37 -18.08 15.92
N PHE A 88 3.99 -16.84 15.67
CA PHE A 88 4.88 -15.86 15.06
C PHE A 88 4.67 -14.46 15.60
N HIS A 89 5.75 -13.70 15.60
CA HIS A 89 5.74 -12.24 15.78
C HIS A 89 6.12 -11.57 14.46
N ILE A 90 5.70 -10.32 14.26
CA ILE A 90 6.11 -9.52 13.11
C ILE A 90 6.99 -8.37 13.62
N ALA A 91 8.17 -8.19 13.03
CA ALA A 91 9.10 -7.13 13.36
C ALA A 91 9.28 -6.18 12.18
N PHE A 92 9.02 -4.89 12.39
CA PHE A 92 9.31 -3.82 11.44
C PHE A 92 10.51 -3.01 11.91
N PHE A 93 11.33 -2.53 10.97
CA PHE A 93 12.51 -1.73 11.28
C PHE A 93 12.39 -0.31 10.73
N ASP A 94 12.62 0.70 11.56
CA ASP A 94 12.56 2.10 11.13
C ASP A 94 13.60 2.41 10.06
N VAL A 95 14.73 1.72 10.08
CA VAL A 95 15.74 1.82 9.04
C VAL A 95 15.20 1.49 7.64
N HIS A 96 14.21 0.60 7.54
CA HIS A 96 13.58 0.24 6.26
C HIS A 96 12.71 1.32 5.67
N LYS A 97 12.31 2.31 6.47
CA LYS A 97 11.54 3.47 6.02
C LYS A 97 12.18 4.13 4.81
N SER A 98 13.51 4.21 4.76
CA SER A 98 14.28 4.79 3.66
C SER A 98 13.99 4.11 2.33
N ILE A 99 13.81 2.78 2.30
CA ILE A 99 13.52 2.02 1.07
C ILE A 99 12.23 2.53 0.40
N TRP A 100 11.28 2.97 1.21
CA TRP A 100 9.99 3.49 0.79
C TRP A 100 9.98 5.00 0.61
N ASN A 101 10.97 5.72 1.14
CA ASN A 101 11.02 7.18 1.15
C ASN A 101 11.09 7.80 -0.24
N ASN A 102 11.35 7.04 -1.32
CA ASN A 102 11.24 7.57 -2.69
C ASN A 102 9.85 7.45 -3.32
N ARG A 103 8.91 6.78 -2.67
CA ARG A 103 7.59 6.47 -3.22
C ARG A 103 6.52 6.73 -2.15
N PRO A 104 5.92 7.93 -2.10
CA PRO A 104 5.06 8.33 -0.99
C PRO A 104 3.87 7.39 -0.80
N LYS A 105 3.30 6.87 -1.90
CA LYS A 105 2.26 5.84 -1.88
C LYS A 105 2.68 4.57 -1.15
N LEU A 106 3.86 4.04 -1.43
CA LEU A 106 4.37 2.85 -0.74
C LEU A 106 4.71 3.16 0.72
N ARG A 107 5.22 4.38 0.96
CA ARG A 107 5.53 4.85 2.30
C ARG A 107 4.30 4.85 3.19
N ILE A 108 3.18 5.43 2.74
CA ILE A 108 1.93 5.43 3.50
C ILE A 108 1.32 4.03 3.60
N ALA A 109 1.44 3.20 2.56
CA ALA A 109 0.99 1.80 2.60
C ALA A 109 1.66 1.02 3.74
N ARG A 110 2.97 1.17 3.91
CA ARG A 110 3.68 0.57 5.04
C ARG A 110 3.10 0.99 6.38
N GLU A 111 2.89 2.28 6.59
CA GLU A 111 2.38 2.79 7.87
C GLU A 111 0.97 2.25 8.16
N ILE A 112 0.11 2.22 7.13
CA ILE A 112 -1.25 1.68 7.23
C ILE A 112 -1.24 0.19 7.54
N ILE A 113 -0.37 -0.60 6.92
CA ILE A 113 -0.26 -2.03 7.20
C ILE A 113 0.20 -2.27 8.64
N ILE A 114 1.19 -1.53 9.13
CA ILE A 114 1.65 -1.65 10.53
C ILE A 114 0.51 -1.36 11.50
N ASP A 115 -0.20 -0.25 11.29
CA ASP A 115 -1.31 0.18 12.14
C ASP A 115 -2.51 -0.76 12.07
N HIS A 116 -2.79 -1.31 10.88
CA HIS A 116 -3.80 -2.34 10.69
C HIS A 116 -3.46 -3.61 11.48
N LEU A 117 -2.25 -4.13 11.31
CA LEU A 117 -1.82 -5.35 12.02
C LEU A 117 -1.87 -5.14 13.54
N LYS A 118 -1.51 -3.95 14.04
CA LYS A 118 -1.58 -3.62 15.48
C LYS A 118 -2.99 -3.43 16.02
N SER A 119 -3.88 -2.84 15.23
CA SER A 119 -5.19 -2.37 15.73
C SER A 119 -6.34 -3.32 15.42
N ASN A 120 -6.24 -4.06 14.30
CA ASN A 120 -7.33 -4.86 13.76
C ASN A 120 -7.04 -6.37 13.82
N THR A 121 -5.88 -6.78 14.35
CA THR A 121 -5.52 -8.19 14.49
C THR A 121 -4.95 -8.50 15.87
N GLU A 122 -4.94 -9.77 16.25
CA GLU A 122 -4.34 -10.26 17.50
C GLU A 122 -2.85 -10.62 17.34
N ILE A 123 -2.20 -10.15 16.28
CA ILE A 123 -0.81 -10.49 15.97
C ILE A 123 0.13 -9.58 16.75
N SER A 124 1.15 -10.16 17.38
CA SER A 124 2.21 -9.40 18.05
C SER A 124 3.10 -8.71 17.01
N VAL A 125 2.99 -7.38 16.93
CA VAL A 125 3.78 -6.53 16.03
C VAL A 125 4.73 -5.64 16.83
N PHE A 126 6.03 -5.74 16.53
CA PHE A 126 7.09 -4.97 17.15
C PHE A 126 7.71 -4.01 16.13
N GLU A 127 8.09 -2.82 16.59
CA GLU A 127 8.84 -1.84 15.81
C GLU A 127 10.18 -1.60 16.50
N PHE A 128 11.26 -1.69 15.74
CA PHE A 128 12.63 -1.44 16.20
C PHE A 128 13.25 -0.34 15.38
N LYS A 129 14.22 0.37 15.95
CA LYS A 129 14.94 1.40 15.19
C LYS A 129 15.71 0.80 14.01
N ASP A 130 16.66 -0.08 14.30
CA ASP A 130 17.41 -0.84 13.30
C ASP A 130 17.61 -2.28 13.81
N TRP A 131 17.94 -3.24 12.95
CA TRP A 131 18.23 -4.61 13.37
C TRP A 131 19.61 -4.78 14.02
N TRP A 132 20.50 -3.80 13.99
CA TRP A 132 21.80 -3.88 14.69
C TRP A 132 21.79 -3.20 16.05
N THR A 133 20.63 -2.71 16.53
CA THR A 133 20.51 -2.08 17.85
C THR A 133 20.39 -3.11 18.96
N GLU A 134 20.77 -2.74 20.18
CA GLU A 134 20.61 -3.61 21.35
C GLU A 134 19.15 -3.99 21.61
N GLU A 135 18.17 -3.20 21.18
CA GLU A 135 16.75 -3.52 21.32
C GLU A 135 16.36 -4.80 20.56
N TRP A 136 16.75 -4.90 19.28
CA TRP A 136 16.48 -6.10 18.47
C TRP A 136 17.27 -7.31 18.99
N LYS A 137 18.53 -7.08 19.39
CA LYS A 137 19.41 -8.10 19.95
C LYS A 137 18.81 -8.71 21.21
N ASN A 138 18.44 -7.87 22.18
CA ASN A 138 17.77 -8.28 23.41
C ASN A 138 16.45 -8.99 23.13
N TYR A 139 15.68 -8.52 22.13
CA TYR A 139 14.46 -9.20 21.72
C TYR A 139 14.72 -10.63 21.23
N LEU A 140 15.71 -10.83 20.35
CA LEU A 140 16.10 -12.16 19.87
C LEU A 140 16.63 -13.05 21.00
N ASP A 141 17.39 -12.48 21.93
CA ASP A 141 17.98 -13.20 23.07
C ASP A 141 16.90 -13.61 24.10
N ASN A 142 15.86 -12.80 24.27
CA ASN A 142 14.75 -13.07 25.20
C ASN A 142 13.68 -14.00 24.60
N MET A 143 13.28 -13.75 23.35
CA MET A 143 12.19 -14.50 22.71
C MET A 143 12.66 -15.81 22.09
N GLN A 144 13.96 -15.93 21.80
CA GLN A 144 14.59 -17.11 21.21
C GLN A 144 13.80 -17.70 20.03
N PRO A 145 13.49 -16.90 18.99
CA PRO A 145 12.79 -17.46 17.84
C PRO A 145 13.66 -18.51 17.15
N SER A 146 13.01 -19.55 16.61
CA SER A 146 13.66 -20.69 15.97
C SER A 146 14.24 -20.31 14.61
N PHE A 147 13.59 -19.39 13.89
CA PHE A 147 14.10 -18.81 12.65
C PHE A 147 13.49 -17.42 12.40
N ILE A 148 14.04 -16.72 11.41
CA ILE A 148 13.51 -15.46 10.88
C ILE A 148 13.02 -15.69 9.45
N LEU A 149 11.78 -15.32 9.16
CA LEU A 149 11.18 -15.33 7.82
C LEU A 149 11.35 -13.96 7.17
N THR A 150 12.05 -13.89 6.03
CA THR A 150 12.34 -12.63 5.32
C THR A 150 12.41 -12.83 3.81
N GLY A 151 12.39 -11.76 3.04
CA GLY A 151 12.83 -11.76 1.64
C GLY A 151 14.34 -11.61 1.53
N ASP A 152 14.88 -11.95 0.36
CA ASP A 152 16.28 -11.74 -0.02
C ASP A 152 16.47 -10.54 -0.98
N GLY A 153 15.37 -9.86 -1.31
CA GLY A 153 15.32 -8.77 -2.29
C GLY A 153 15.57 -9.22 -3.73
N SER A 154 15.53 -10.52 -4.02
CA SER A 154 15.60 -11.02 -5.39
C SER A 154 14.33 -10.64 -6.16
N THR A 155 14.53 -10.24 -7.42
CA THR A 155 13.45 -9.90 -8.36
C THR A 155 13.51 -10.76 -9.62
N GLU A 156 14.38 -11.79 -9.63
CA GLU A 156 14.67 -12.64 -10.79
C GLU A 156 13.43 -13.38 -11.31
N HIS A 157 12.51 -13.71 -10.40
CA HIS A 157 11.24 -14.38 -10.71
C HIS A 157 10.20 -13.46 -11.36
N LEU A 158 10.41 -12.14 -11.35
CA LEU A 158 9.42 -11.16 -11.82
C LEU A 158 9.45 -10.94 -13.35
N GLU A 159 10.25 -11.69 -14.11
CA GLU A 159 10.44 -11.57 -15.57
C GLU A 159 10.68 -10.12 -16.06
N ILE A 160 11.29 -9.28 -15.21
CA ILE A 160 11.56 -7.88 -15.57
C ILE A 160 12.69 -7.89 -16.58
N LYS A 161 12.37 -7.63 -17.85
CA LYS A 161 13.39 -7.40 -18.88
C LYS A 161 14.17 -6.15 -18.48
N ALA A 162 15.45 -6.32 -18.15
CA ALA A 162 16.36 -5.20 -18.02
C ALA A 162 16.38 -4.45 -19.36
N GLU A 163 15.65 -3.34 -19.46
CA GLU A 163 15.85 -2.43 -20.57
C GLU A 163 17.29 -1.95 -20.49
N LYS A 164 18.05 -2.22 -21.55
CA LYS A 164 19.46 -1.82 -21.65
C LYS A 164 19.55 -0.32 -21.40
N ASP A 165 20.41 0.04 -20.45
CA ASP A 165 20.76 1.41 -20.08
C ASP A 165 21.10 2.25 -21.33
N ASN A 166 20.12 2.93 -21.90
CA ASN A 166 20.35 4.09 -22.75
C ASN A 166 19.79 5.30 -21.98
N TYR A 167 20.71 6.00 -21.34
CA TYR A 167 20.48 7.34 -20.79
C TYR A 167 19.97 8.25 -21.91
N ASN A 168 18.68 8.56 -21.85
CA ASN A 168 18.15 9.91 -22.06
C ASN A 168 16.94 10.03 -21.13
N ASP A 169 17.11 10.81 -20.06
CA ASP A 169 16.02 11.30 -19.24
C ASP A 169 15.14 12.19 -20.13
N GLU A 170 14.09 11.63 -20.70
CA GLU A 170 12.83 12.33 -20.99
C GLU A 170 11.81 11.29 -21.44
N GLU A 171 10.69 11.26 -20.72
CA GLU A 171 9.42 10.61 -21.06
C GLU A 171 9.49 9.22 -21.69
N ILE A 172 9.30 8.13 -20.91
CA ILE A 172 8.57 6.92 -21.35
C ILE A 172 8.32 5.99 -20.14
N ASP A 173 7.06 5.56 -20.04
CA ASP A 173 6.42 4.53 -19.20
C ASP A 173 6.74 4.44 -17.68
N LYS A 174 5.78 4.89 -16.87
CA LYS A 174 5.81 4.92 -15.39
C LYS A 174 5.20 3.66 -14.76
N SER A 175 4.86 2.63 -15.53
CA SER A 175 4.23 1.42 -15.00
C SER A 175 5.28 0.37 -14.58
N ILE A 176 5.19 -0.13 -13.34
CA ILE A 176 5.81 -1.34 -12.72
C ILE A 176 7.35 -1.52 -12.88
N SER A 177 7.93 -1.33 -14.07
CA SER A 177 9.35 -1.41 -14.39
C SER A 177 10.23 -0.62 -13.42
N LYS A 178 9.86 0.61 -13.04
CA LYS A 178 10.61 1.43 -12.07
C LYS A 178 10.50 0.97 -10.61
N ILE A 179 9.52 0.15 -10.25
CA ILE A 179 9.45 -0.41 -8.89
C ILE A 179 10.58 -1.43 -8.71
N ALA A 180 10.85 -2.21 -9.77
CA ALA A 180 11.82 -3.27 -9.77
C ALA A 180 13.06 -3.05 -10.69
N THR A 181 13.34 -1.81 -11.12
CA THR A 181 14.66 -1.39 -11.67
C THR A 181 15.69 -1.19 -10.56
N LYS A 182 16.98 -1.03 -10.90
CA LYS A 182 18.22 -0.65 -10.12
C LYS A 182 18.08 -0.25 -8.62
N ASN A 183 16.98 0.36 -8.20
CA ASN A 183 16.55 0.44 -6.81
C ASN A 183 16.13 -0.93 -6.18
N SER A 184 15.81 -1.97 -6.95
CA SER A 184 15.62 -3.35 -6.49
C SER A 184 16.95 -3.95 -6.04
N LEU A 185 18.04 -3.69 -6.78
CA LEU A 185 19.40 -4.10 -6.42
C LEU A 185 19.82 -3.58 -5.04
N LYS A 186 19.39 -2.39 -4.64
CA LYS A 186 19.70 -1.84 -3.32
C LYS A 186 18.84 -2.41 -2.19
N LEU A 187 17.60 -2.82 -2.48
CA LEU A 187 16.81 -3.60 -1.54
C LEU A 187 17.45 -4.98 -1.33
N THR A 188 17.98 -5.58 -2.40
CA THR A 188 18.78 -6.81 -2.33
C THR A 188 19.97 -6.64 -1.37
N ILE A 189 20.69 -5.51 -1.42
CA ILE A 189 21.78 -5.21 -0.45
C ILE A 189 21.22 -5.20 0.98
N VAL A 190 20.15 -4.45 1.22
CA VAL A 190 19.57 -4.26 2.55
C VAL A 190 19.09 -5.58 3.15
N LEU A 191 18.30 -6.35 2.39
CA LEU A 191 17.76 -7.64 2.84
C LEU A 191 18.85 -8.72 2.97
N ARG A 192 19.79 -8.83 2.03
CA ARG A 192 20.92 -9.77 2.17
C ARG A 192 21.81 -9.43 3.35
N ALA A 193 21.99 -8.14 3.65
CA ALA A 193 22.73 -7.73 4.82
C ALA A 193 21.99 -8.03 6.14
N PHE A 194 20.66 -7.95 6.14
CA PHE A 194 19.83 -8.45 7.25
C PHE A 194 19.99 -9.96 7.45
N MET A 195 19.98 -10.73 6.36
CA MET A 195 20.26 -12.17 6.41
C MET A 195 21.66 -12.45 6.95
N PHE A 196 22.66 -11.69 6.49
CA PHE A 196 24.04 -11.78 6.98
C PHE A 196 24.11 -11.58 8.49
N PHE A 197 23.52 -10.49 8.99
CA PHE A 197 23.47 -10.19 10.42
C PHE A 197 22.76 -11.30 11.20
N SER A 198 21.62 -11.78 10.69
CA SER A 198 20.84 -12.84 11.33
C SER A 198 21.61 -14.15 11.45
N LEU A 199 22.29 -14.56 10.38
CA LEU A 199 23.02 -15.83 10.34
C LEU A 199 24.34 -15.78 11.13
N HIS A 200 25.11 -14.69 11.03
CA HIS A 200 26.47 -14.63 11.60
C HIS A 200 26.54 -13.94 12.95
N ASP A 201 25.81 -12.85 13.14
CA ASP A 201 25.88 -12.05 14.38
C ASP A 201 24.87 -12.53 15.43
N ARG A 202 23.87 -13.32 15.02
CA ARG A 202 22.79 -13.81 15.89
C ARG A 202 22.60 -15.33 15.90
N ASP A 203 23.28 -16.06 15.02
CA ASP A 203 23.14 -17.52 14.90
C ASP A 203 21.68 -17.97 14.68
N LYS A 204 20.90 -17.15 13.96
CA LYS A 204 19.49 -17.41 13.67
C LYS A 204 19.33 -17.92 12.24
N PRO A 205 18.73 -19.12 12.04
CA PRO A 205 18.33 -19.59 10.73
C PRO A 205 17.38 -18.60 10.05
N VAL A 206 17.46 -18.53 8.73
CA VAL A 206 16.65 -17.63 7.92
C VAL A 206 15.85 -18.41 6.90
N ALA A 207 14.53 -18.32 6.96
CA ALA A 207 13.61 -18.84 5.95
C ALA A 207 13.27 -17.75 4.92
N LEU A 208 13.19 -18.13 3.65
CA LEU A 208 12.79 -17.22 2.57
C LEU A 208 11.27 -17.23 2.36
N LEU A 209 10.70 -16.03 2.37
CA LEU A 209 9.32 -15.79 1.96
C LEU A 209 9.11 -15.96 0.44
N PRO A 210 10.02 -15.49 -0.44
CA PRO A 210 10.01 -15.87 -1.86
C PRO A 210 10.20 -17.37 -2.05
N GLY A 211 9.37 -17.98 -2.91
CA GLY A 211 9.40 -19.43 -3.17
C GLY A 211 8.78 -20.28 -2.05
N MET A 212 8.21 -19.68 -1.01
CA MET A 212 7.47 -20.40 0.03
C MET A 212 6.14 -20.92 -0.52
N GLU A 213 5.83 -22.18 -0.21
CA GLU A 213 4.61 -22.86 -0.65
C GLU A 213 3.84 -23.45 0.51
N PHE A 214 2.52 -23.26 0.50
CA PHE A 214 1.62 -23.93 1.42
C PHE A 214 1.01 -25.15 0.72
N ARG A 215 1.18 -26.34 1.31
CA ARG A 215 0.61 -27.60 0.82
C ARG A 215 -0.02 -28.34 1.99
N ASP A 216 -1.35 -28.48 1.99
CA ASP A 216 -2.11 -29.08 3.09
C ASP A 216 -1.74 -28.48 4.45
N SER A 217 -1.33 -29.29 5.44
CA SER A 217 -0.90 -28.82 6.76
C SER A 217 0.54 -28.27 6.81
N ARG A 218 1.25 -28.23 5.67
CA ARG A 218 2.69 -27.91 5.60
C ARG A 218 2.95 -26.53 5.01
N ALA A 219 4.09 -25.95 5.37
CA ALA A 219 4.58 -24.70 4.80
C ALA A 219 6.05 -24.89 4.42
N HIS A 220 6.34 -25.09 3.14
CA HIS A 220 7.71 -25.34 2.69
C HIS A 220 8.40 -24.05 2.27
N ALA A 221 9.65 -23.87 2.71
CA ALA A 221 10.46 -22.72 2.34
C ALA A 221 11.94 -23.10 2.18
N TYR A 222 12.69 -22.26 1.48
CA TYR A 222 14.14 -22.32 1.48
C TYR A 222 14.68 -21.76 2.78
N VAL A 223 15.45 -22.56 3.51
CA VAL A 223 16.02 -22.20 4.81
C VAL A 223 17.53 -22.20 4.72
N PHE A 224 18.11 -21.08 5.12
CA PHE A 224 19.52 -20.81 5.23
C PHE A 224 19.92 -21.04 6.67
N GLU A 225 20.89 -21.93 6.87
CA GLU A 225 21.49 -22.20 8.16
C GLU A 225 22.90 -21.62 8.16
N ARG A 226 23.42 -21.29 9.35
CA ARG A 226 24.83 -20.94 9.48
C ARG A 226 25.66 -22.14 9.05
N GLY A 227 26.43 -21.97 7.97
CA GLY A 227 27.40 -22.98 7.56
C GLY A 227 28.49 -23.15 8.62
N THR A 228 29.07 -24.35 8.71
CA THR A 228 30.21 -24.66 9.60
C THR A 228 31.45 -23.79 9.38
N ASN A 229 31.48 -22.99 8.31
CA ASN A 229 32.52 -22.01 8.04
C ASN A 229 32.17 -20.69 8.73
N SER A 230 32.31 -20.65 10.06
CA SER A 230 32.54 -19.42 10.79
C SER A 230 33.90 -18.85 10.38
N ASN A 231 33.99 -18.29 9.17
CA ASN A 231 35.22 -17.65 8.73
C ASN A 231 35.43 -16.39 9.57
N ASN A 232 36.63 -16.21 10.14
CA ASN A 232 37.06 -14.93 10.72
C ASN A 232 36.76 -13.74 9.78
N GLU A 233 36.81 -13.99 8.47
CA GLU A 233 36.44 -13.07 7.41
C GLU A 233 35.00 -12.52 7.55
N ALA A 234 34.01 -13.32 7.93
CA ALA A 234 32.63 -12.84 8.11
C ALA A 234 32.55 -11.84 9.28
N GLN A 235 33.23 -12.14 10.38
CA GLN A 235 33.24 -11.26 11.56
C GLN A 235 33.97 -9.94 11.27
N GLU A 236 35.05 -9.98 10.49
CA GLU A 236 35.75 -8.79 10.00
C GLU A 236 34.87 -7.94 9.05
N LYS A 237 34.03 -8.59 8.26
CA LYS A 237 33.15 -7.93 7.28
C LYS A 237 31.89 -7.31 7.87
N SER A 238 31.46 -7.67 9.09
CA SER A 238 30.23 -7.13 9.71
C SER A 238 30.22 -5.58 9.74
N SER A 239 31.33 -4.96 10.17
CA SER A 239 31.46 -3.49 10.20
C SER A 239 31.39 -2.85 8.80
N VAL A 240 31.99 -3.50 7.79
CA VAL A 240 32.04 -3.03 6.41
C VAL A 240 30.65 -3.12 5.77
N ILE A 241 29.94 -4.23 5.98
CA ILE A 241 28.57 -4.42 5.50
C ILE A 241 27.64 -3.40 6.15
N LYS A 242 27.77 -3.15 7.46
CA LYS A 242 26.97 -2.10 8.12
C LYS A 242 27.16 -0.73 7.46
N ASN A 243 28.39 -0.34 7.14
CA ASN A 243 28.66 0.91 6.43
C ASN A 243 28.07 0.93 5.01
N LEU A 244 28.13 -0.20 4.30
CA LEU A 244 27.51 -0.37 2.98
C LEU A 244 25.99 -0.15 3.04
N ILE A 245 25.30 -0.73 4.04
CA ILE A 245 23.86 -0.56 4.23
C ILE A 245 23.52 0.90 4.50
N MET A 246 24.24 1.57 5.42
CA MET A 246 23.99 2.98 5.75
C MET A 246 24.05 3.86 4.50
N LYS A 247 25.09 3.68 3.67
CA LYS A 247 25.21 4.39 2.39
C LYS A 247 24.11 3.99 1.40
N ALA A 248 23.68 2.73 1.37
CA ALA A 248 22.60 2.29 0.49
C ALA A 248 21.29 3.00 0.85
N LEU A 249 20.99 3.12 2.15
CA LEU A 249 19.82 3.79 2.70
C LEU A 249 19.87 5.31 2.52
N GLU A 250 21.03 5.94 2.75
CA GLU A 250 21.24 7.37 2.51
C GLU A 250 20.89 7.76 1.08
N VAL A 251 21.27 6.93 0.09
CA VAL A 251 20.91 7.19 -1.31
C VAL A 251 19.40 7.10 -1.55
N TYR A 252 18.66 6.28 -0.81
CA TYR A 252 17.20 6.33 -0.90
C TYR A 252 16.66 7.63 -0.33
N ASP A 253 17.18 8.08 0.82
CA ASP A 253 16.71 9.31 1.46
C ASP A 253 17.08 10.57 0.66
N GLU A 254 18.27 10.64 0.06
CA GLU A 254 18.69 11.77 -0.78
C GLU A 254 17.76 12.00 -1.98
N LYS A 255 17.30 10.91 -2.60
CA LYS A 255 16.40 10.93 -3.75
C LYS A 255 14.95 11.28 -3.39
N SER A 256 14.63 11.35 -2.10
CA SER A 256 13.26 11.52 -1.59
C SER A 256 12.81 12.97 -1.75
N ASN A 257 12.54 13.39 -2.98
CA ASN A 257 12.18 14.78 -3.29
C ASN A 257 10.77 15.16 -2.83
N TRP A 258 9.87 14.19 -2.62
CA TRP A 258 8.49 14.47 -2.21
C TRP A 258 8.35 14.91 -0.75
N PHE A 259 9.34 14.63 0.12
CA PHE A 259 9.33 15.11 1.51
C PHE A 259 10.02 16.46 1.66
N LYS A 260 10.57 17.05 0.59
CA LYS A 260 11.28 18.33 0.62
C LYS A 260 10.32 19.48 0.29
N GLY A 261 10.71 20.69 0.69
CA GLY A 261 10.01 21.92 0.30
C GLY A 261 8.62 22.05 0.94
N PRO A 262 7.52 22.23 0.16
CA PRO A 262 6.20 22.51 0.72
C PRO A 262 5.68 21.43 1.69
N VAL A 263 5.93 20.14 1.39
CA VAL A 263 5.51 19.00 2.24
C VAL A 263 6.31 18.97 3.55
N GLU A 264 7.60 19.28 3.50
CA GLU A 264 8.46 19.34 4.68
C GLU A 264 7.99 20.40 5.67
N ASN A 265 7.69 21.58 5.11
CA ASN A 265 7.31 22.79 5.81
C ASN A 265 5.86 22.77 6.28
N PHE A 266 5.04 21.88 5.73
CA PHE A 266 3.66 21.72 6.16
C PHE A 266 3.59 21.30 7.63
N LYS A 267 2.98 22.17 8.43
CA LYS A 267 2.71 21.96 9.84
C LYS A 267 1.25 22.26 10.08
N LEU A 268 0.55 21.33 10.73
CA LEU A 268 -0.77 21.61 11.26
C LEU A 268 -0.61 22.69 12.35
N THR A 269 -1.17 23.88 12.11
CA THR A 269 -0.98 25.06 12.97
C THR A 269 -1.70 24.90 14.31
N THR A 270 -1.35 25.74 15.30
CA THR A 270 -2.10 25.81 16.58
C THR A 270 -3.58 26.12 16.36
N LEU A 271 -3.92 26.91 15.33
CA LEU A 271 -5.31 27.20 14.95
C LEU A 271 -6.07 25.95 14.49
N ASN A 272 -5.37 24.97 13.90
CA ASN A 272 -5.97 23.68 13.60
C ASN A 272 -6.35 22.96 14.89
N LYS A 273 -5.58 23.06 15.98
CA LYS A 273 -5.89 22.37 17.26
C LYS A 273 -7.28 22.72 17.81
N ASP A 274 -7.70 23.99 17.72
CA ASP A 274 -9.05 24.40 18.14
C ASP A 274 -10.14 23.80 17.26
N LEU A 275 -9.85 23.57 15.97
CA LEU A 275 -10.79 22.92 15.06
C LEU A 275 -10.85 21.41 15.32
N LEU A 276 -9.70 20.78 15.63
CA LEU A 276 -9.63 19.35 15.97
C LEU A 276 -10.45 19.01 17.22
N THR A 277 -10.59 19.94 18.17
CA THR A 277 -11.40 19.76 19.39
C THR A 277 -12.87 20.18 19.25
N SER A 278 -13.28 20.63 18.06
CA SER A 278 -14.65 21.07 17.83
C SER A 278 -15.64 19.90 17.76
N GLN A 279 -16.91 20.18 18.08
CA GLN A 279 -18.00 19.21 17.96
C GLN A 279 -18.22 18.76 16.51
N GLU A 280 -18.06 19.66 15.54
CA GLU A 280 -18.12 19.34 14.11
C GLU A 280 -17.05 18.33 13.70
N CYS A 281 -15.80 18.57 14.09
CA CYS A 281 -14.69 17.65 13.81
C CYS A 281 -14.94 16.28 14.45
N SER A 282 -15.38 16.27 15.71
CA SER A 282 -15.74 15.04 16.41
C SER A 282 -16.86 14.26 15.72
N TYR A 283 -17.89 14.96 15.21
CA TYR A 283 -18.98 14.36 14.44
C TYR A 283 -18.49 13.74 13.13
N VAL A 284 -17.73 14.49 12.32
CA VAL A 284 -17.22 14.01 11.02
C VAL A 284 -16.29 12.80 11.20
N TRP A 285 -15.38 12.85 12.18
CA TRP A 285 -14.41 11.79 12.40
C TRP A 285 -14.98 10.56 13.09
N SER A 286 -15.99 10.71 13.95
CA SER A 286 -16.65 9.55 14.56
C SER A 286 -17.42 8.73 13.52
N ASN A 287 -18.02 9.38 12.53
CA ASN A 287 -18.68 8.71 11.40
C ASN A 287 -17.67 8.15 10.39
N GLY A 288 -16.65 8.92 10.05
CA GLY A 288 -15.69 8.57 8.98
C GLY A 288 -14.48 7.73 9.40
N GLY A 289 -14.23 7.59 10.70
CA GLY A 289 -13.06 6.89 11.25
C GLY A 289 -11.73 7.61 11.00
N LYS A 290 -10.62 6.92 11.28
CA LYS A 290 -9.27 7.44 11.06
C LYS A 290 -8.99 7.79 9.60
N ARG A 291 -9.65 7.11 8.64
CA ARG A 291 -9.53 7.36 7.20
C ARG A 291 -9.93 8.79 6.84
N ILE A 292 -11.12 9.23 7.21
CA ILE A 292 -11.59 10.60 6.90
C ILE A 292 -10.71 11.64 7.61
N ALA A 293 -10.30 11.41 8.85
CA ALA A 293 -9.39 12.30 9.56
C ALA A 293 -8.07 12.51 8.80
N LEU A 294 -7.42 11.42 8.38
CA LEU A 294 -6.16 11.48 7.63
C LEU A 294 -6.35 12.18 6.28
N ILE A 295 -7.43 11.87 5.58
CA ILE A 295 -7.71 12.41 4.25
C ILE A 295 -7.95 13.92 4.29
N LEU A 296 -8.78 14.41 5.20
CA LEU A 296 -9.08 15.84 5.31
C LEU A 296 -7.81 16.65 5.62
N LEU A 297 -7.00 16.19 6.57
CA LEU A 297 -5.76 16.86 6.94
C LEU A 297 -4.71 16.80 5.81
N SER A 298 -4.68 15.70 5.04
CA SER A 298 -3.79 15.56 3.89
C SER A 298 -4.22 16.46 2.73
N LEU A 299 -5.52 16.50 2.42
CA LEU A 299 -6.08 17.41 1.41
C LEU A 299 -5.88 18.88 1.79
N THR A 300 -5.92 19.22 3.08
CA THR A 300 -5.59 20.57 3.55
C THR A 300 -4.18 20.96 3.10
N GLY A 301 -3.19 20.08 3.29
CA GLY A 301 -1.82 20.32 2.84
C GLY A 301 -1.71 20.41 1.31
N VAL A 302 -2.41 19.54 0.58
CA VAL A 302 -2.45 19.59 -0.89
C VAL A 302 -3.00 20.93 -1.38
N LEU A 303 -4.13 21.36 -0.86
CA LEU A 303 -4.85 22.54 -1.34
C LEU A 303 -4.17 23.84 -0.93
N CYS A 304 -3.68 23.95 0.30
CA CYS A 304 -3.00 25.16 0.76
C CYS A 304 -1.67 25.40 0.01
N ASN A 305 -0.95 24.34 -0.35
CA ASN A 305 0.32 24.46 -1.08
C ASN A 305 0.13 24.51 -2.62
N ASN A 306 -1.10 24.35 -3.10
CA ASN A 306 -1.48 24.49 -4.52
C ASN A 306 -2.70 25.41 -4.66
N SER A 307 -2.72 26.52 -3.90
CA SER A 307 -3.88 27.44 -3.79
C SER A 307 -4.35 27.96 -5.14
N ASP A 308 -3.40 28.20 -6.05
CA ASP A 308 -3.65 28.79 -7.37
C ASP A 308 -4.10 27.74 -8.41
N ASN A 309 -4.04 26.45 -8.05
CA ASN A 309 -4.38 25.34 -8.92
C ASN A 309 -5.85 24.95 -8.72
N ARG A 310 -6.73 25.51 -9.56
CA ARG A 310 -8.18 25.19 -9.54
C ARG A 310 -8.47 23.71 -9.84
N ASP A 311 -7.64 23.06 -10.66
CA ASP A 311 -7.80 21.64 -10.95
C ASP A 311 -7.63 20.79 -9.69
N PHE A 312 -6.70 21.15 -8.79
CA PHE A 312 -6.51 20.45 -7.53
C PHE A 312 -7.69 20.61 -6.58
N GLN A 313 -8.33 21.79 -6.56
CA GLN A 313 -9.56 22.01 -5.79
C GLN A 313 -10.68 21.10 -6.30
N TYR A 314 -10.86 21.05 -7.63
CA TYR A 314 -11.88 20.19 -8.25
C TYR A 314 -11.61 18.70 -8.01
N LEU A 315 -10.36 18.24 -8.22
CA LEU A 315 -9.95 16.88 -7.94
C LEU A 315 -10.14 16.52 -6.47
N ALA A 316 -9.87 17.44 -5.53
CA ALA A 316 -10.13 17.21 -4.11
C ALA A 316 -11.63 17.01 -3.80
N LYS A 317 -12.54 17.70 -4.50
CA LYS A 317 -13.99 17.52 -4.34
C LYS A 317 -14.44 16.13 -4.80
N ILE A 318 -13.99 15.69 -5.98
CA ILE A 318 -14.25 14.33 -6.48
C ILE A 318 -13.60 13.30 -5.56
N PHE A 319 -12.37 13.57 -5.10
CA PHE A 319 -11.64 12.68 -4.23
C PHE A 319 -12.37 12.53 -2.89
N LEU A 320 -12.85 13.60 -2.26
CA LEU A 320 -13.58 13.46 -1.02
C LEU A 320 -14.88 12.64 -1.19
N PHE A 321 -15.57 12.84 -2.31
CA PHE A 321 -16.73 12.03 -2.67
C PHE A 321 -16.39 10.55 -2.87
N HIS A 322 -15.26 10.23 -3.53
CA HIS A 322 -14.81 8.85 -3.74
C HIS A 322 -14.64 8.10 -2.42
N VAL A 323 -14.06 8.76 -1.41
CA VAL A 323 -13.80 8.14 -0.10
C VAL A 323 -15.10 7.81 0.61
N ILE A 324 -16.07 8.73 0.56
CA ILE A 324 -17.37 8.55 1.18
C ILE A 324 -18.08 7.36 0.53
N LEU A 325 -18.04 7.26 -0.79
CA LEU A 325 -18.62 6.13 -1.52
C LEU A 325 -18.00 4.79 -1.18
N LEU A 326 -16.78 4.72 -0.62
CA LEU A 326 -16.23 3.45 -0.16
C LEU A 326 -17.12 2.82 0.93
N ASP A 327 -17.77 3.61 1.79
CA ASP A 327 -18.63 3.07 2.84
C ASP A 327 -19.98 2.54 2.31
N TYR A 328 -20.41 2.99 1.12
CA TYR A 328 -21.71 2.63 0.54
C TYR A 328 -21.58 1.62 -0.62
N LEU A 329 -20.44 1.56 -1.29
CA LEU A 329 -20.24 0.70 -2.46
C LEU A 329 -19.59 -0.64 -2.09
N PRO A 330 -20.21 -1.78 -2.44
CA PRO A 330 -19.56 -3.08 -2.36
C PRO A 330 -18.38 -3.16 -3.32
N LEU A 331 -17.38 -3.98 -2.99
CA LEU A 331 -16.12 -4.10 -3.75
C LEU A 331 -16.32 -4.38 -5.25
N LYS A 332 -17.33 -5.19 -5.59
CA LYS A 332 -17.67 -5.51 -6.99
C LYS A 332 -18.03 -4.28 -7.83
N LEU A 333 -18.54 -3.21 -7.20
CA LEU A 333 -18.91 -1.96 -7.87
C LEU A 333 -17.77 -0.94 -7.90
N ARG A 334 -16.68 -1.16 -7.16
CA ARG A 334 -15.48 -0.30 -7.18
C ARG A 334 -14.50 -0.69 -8.30
N ALA A 335 -14.66 -1.89 -8.86
CA ALA A 335 -13.82 -2.41 -9.91
C ALA A 335 -14.16 -1.75 -11.25
N ALA A 336 -13.33 -0.79 -11.65
CA ALA A 336 -13.43 -0.13 -12.94
C ALA A 336 -12.12 -0.21 -13.71
N GLN A 337 -12.22 -0.12 -15.04
CA GLN A 337 -11.06 -0.06 -15.92
C GLN A 337 -10.27 1.23 -15.63
N PRO A 338 -8.93 1.17 -15.62
CA PRO A 338 -8.09 2.35 -15.49
C PRO A 338 -8.46 3.41 -16.53
N VAL A 339 -8.63 4.65 -16.09
CA VAL A 339 -8.58 5.79 -17.00
C VAL A 339 -7.12 6.03 -17.37
N SER A 340 -6.80 6.06 -18.66
CA SER A 340 -5.46 6.40 -19.11
C SER A 340 -5.18 7.89 -18.98
N ASN A 341 -4.08 8.19 -18.30
CA ASN A 341 -3.27 9.40 -18.44
C ASN A 341 -3.95 10.77 -18.19
N GLY A 342 -3.71 11.30 -16.99
CA GLY A 342 -3.77 12.74 -16.74
C GLY A 342 -2.58 13.16 -15.88
N ASN A 343 -1.64 13.92 -16.44
CA ASN A 343 -0.47 14.42 -15.70
C ASN A 343 -0.87 15.17 -14.43
N THR A 344 -1.99 15.92 -14.47
CA THR A 344 -2.56 16.63 -13.32
C THR A 344 -3.11 15.69 -12.25
N ILE A 345 -3.79 14.60 -12.63
CA ILE A 345 -4.33 13.58 -11.69
C ILE A 345 -3.18 12.87 -10.98
N GLU A 346 -2.14 12.49 -11.74
CA GLU A 346 -0.93 11.91 -11.18
C GLU A 346 -0.24 12.87 -10.21
N ALA A 347 -0.07 14.15 -10.58
CA ALA A 347 0.52 15.15 -9.71
C ALA A 347 -0.29 15.35 -8.41
N PHE A 348 -1.62 15.39 -8.51
CA PHE A 348 -2.52 15.47 -7.37
C PHE A 348 -2.36 14.26 -6.43
N LEU A 349 -2.40 13.04 -6.96
CA LEU A 349 -2.25 11.82 -6.17
C LEU A 349 -0.86 11.74 -5.50
N GLN A 350 0.21 12.10 -6.21
CA GLN A 350 1.56 12.13 -5.63
C GLN A 350 1.68 13.12 -4.48
N ASN A 351 1.10 14.33 -4.63
CA ASN A 351 1.00 15.30 -3.54
C ASN A 351 0.18 14.73 -2.38
N PHE A 352 -0.99 14.17 -2.66
CA PHE A 352 -1.87 13.59 -1.64
C PHE A 352 -1.16 12.51 -0.81
N TYR A 353 -0.46 11.56 -1.45
CA TYR A 353 0.30 10.54 -0.73
C TYR A 353 1.44 11.14 0.09
N ALA A 354 2.11 12.18 -0.42
CA ALA A 354 3.19 12.86 0.29
C ALA A 354 2.68 13.53 1.58
N TYR A 355 1.58 14.28 1.50
CA TYR A 355 0.95 14.86 2.68
C TYR A 355 0.38 13.78 3.61
N SER A 356 -0.18 12.69 3.07
CA SER A 356 -0.66 11.57 3.90
C SER A 356 0.46 10.97 4.74
N ALA A 357 1.61 10.66 4.15
CA ALA A 357 2.77 10.14 4.87
C ALA A 357 3.34 11.15 5.90
N LYS A 358 3.25 12.46 5.61
CA LYS A 358 3.65 13.53 6.54
C LYS A 358 2.69 13.67 7.72
N VAL A 359 1.39 13.76 7.43
CA VAL A 359 0.31 13.96 8.42
C VAL A 359 0.21 12.77 9.35
N TYR A 360 0.27 11.55 8.81
CA TYR A 360 0.17 10.32 9.59
C TYR A 360 1.19 10.25 10.73
N ARG A 361 2.40 10.81 10.51
CA ARG A 361 3.47 10.86 11.52
C ARG A 361 3.42 12.09 12.43
N SER A 362 2.52 13.01 12.16
CA SER A 362 2.44 14.21 12.98
C SER A 362 1.87 13.86 14.36
N GLU A 363 2.52 14.36 15.40
CA GLU A 363 2.05 14.20 16.78
C GLU A 363 0.60 14.68 16.94
N ILE A 364 0.23 15.74 16.21
CA ILE A 364 -1.12 16.29 16.19
C ILE A 364 -2.14 15.26 15.67
N PHE A 365 -1.85 14.56 14.57
CA PHE A 365 -2.73 13.52 14.05
C PHE A 365 -2.87 12.35 15.04
N LEU A 366 -1.75 11.89 15.60
CA LEU A 366 -1.75 10.78 16.57
C LEU A 366 -2.58 11.11 17.81
N GLN A 367 -2.38 12.30 18.40
CA GLN A 367 -3.16 12.77 19.55
C GLN A 367 -4.64 12.95 19.21
N ALA A 368 -4.95 13.51 18.05
CA ALA A 368 -6.33 13.81 17.66
C ALA A 368 -7.12 12.54 17.30
N THR A 369 -6.45 11.48 16.85
CA THR A 369 -7.09 10.22 16.45
C THR A 369 -7.03 9.10 17.49
N GLN A 370 -6.35 9.32 18.63
CA GLN A 370 -6.17 8.31 19.68
C GLN A 370 -7.48 7.70 20.22
N ASN A 371 -8.57 8.50 20.22
CA ASN A 371 -9.87 8.09 20.75
C ASN A 371 -10.84 7.56 19.66
N ILE A 372 -10.44 7.59 18.39
CA ILE A 372 -11.27 7.09 17.30
C ILE A 372 -11.21 5.56 17.31
N LYS A 373 -12.33 4.92 17.65
CA LYS A 373 -12.43 3.45 17.71
C LYS A 373 -12.36 2.80 16.33
N ASN A 374 -12.94 3.43 15.30
CA ASN A 374 -12.98 2.88 13.96
C ASN A 374 -11.65 3.13 13.22
N ASN A 375 -10.78 2.12 13.21
CA ASN A 375 -9.54 2.15 12.46
C ASN A 375 -9.68 1.50 11.08
N ASN A 376 -10.30 2.24 10.16
CA ASN A 376 -10.60 1.84 8.78
C ASN A 376 -9.51 2.23 7.76
N LEU A 377 -8.27 2.46 8.20
CA LEU A 377 -7.18 2.86 7.30
C LEU A 377 -6.80 1.78 6.28
N TYR A 378 -7.11 0.51 6.53
CA TYR A 378 -6.88 -0.59 5.57
C TYR A 378 -7.63 -0.40 4.26
N ASP A 379 -8.79 0.28 4.27
CA ASP A 379 -9.54 0.67 3.06
C ASP A 379 -9.34 2.17 2.76
N PHE A 380 -8.07 2.61 2.75
CA PHE A 380 -7.70 4.02 2.69
C PHE A 380 -8.31 4.77 1.51
N ILE A 381 -8.12 4.24 0.31
CA ILE A 381 -8.63 4.77 -0.96
C ILE A 381 -8.75 3.65 -1.99
N ASP A 382 -9.58 3.87 -3.02
CA ASP A 382 -9.57 3.07 -4.25
C ASP A 382 -9.43 4.01 -5.47
N THR A 383 -8.23 4.08 -6.04
CA THR A 383 -7.99 5.04 -7.13
C THR A 383 -8.67 4.66 -8.44
N ARG A 384 -9.14 3.41 -8.58
CA ARG A 384 -9.95 3.00 -9.75
C ARG A 384 -11.32 3.66 -9.67
N LEU A 385 -11.97 3.57 -8.51
CA LEU A 385 -13.22 4.28 -8.26
C LEU A 385 -13.04 5.79 -8.42
N PHE A 386 -11.96 6.37 -7.86
CA PHE A 386 -11.66 7.79 -8.05
C PHE A 386 -11.58 8.16 -9.53
N ALA A 387 -10.83 7.41 -10.33
CA ALA A 387 -10.71 7.64 -11.76
C ALA A 387 -12.07 7.52 -12.49
N SER A 388 -12.91 6.57 -12.12
CA SER A 388 -14.26 6.44 -12.68
C SER A 388 -15.17 7.62 -12.34
N LEU A 389 -15.06 8.18 -11.13
CA LEU A 389 -15.85 9.36 -10.76
C LEU A 389 -15.41 10.60 -11.54
N ILE A 390 -14.12 10.74 -11.85
CA ILE A 390 -13.61 11.78 -12.76
C ILE A 390 -14.28 11.65 -14.13
N GLN A 391 -14.36 10.43 -14.68
CA GLN A 391 -15.07 10.16 -15.93
C GLN A 391 -16.57 10.48 -15.82
N CYS A 392 -17.24 10.05 -14.74
CA CYS A 392 -18.66 10.35 -14.51
C CYS A 392 -18.94 11.86 -14.42
N ARG A 393 -17.98 12.65 -13.93
CA ARG A 393 -18.06 14.12 -13.96
C ARG A 393 -17.90 14.67 -15.36
N TYR A 394 -16.97 14.13 -16.14
CA TYR A 394 -16.73 14.55 -17.52
C TYR A 394 -17.97 14.31 -18.40
N ASP A 395 -18.61 13.15 -18.21
CA ASP A 395 -19.83 12.74 -18.92
C ASP A 395 -21.11 13.38 -18.37
N GLU A 396 -21.01 14.30 -17.39
CA GLU A 396 -22.13 14.97 -16.72
C GLU A 396 -23.14 14.04 -15.99
N VAL A 397 -22.74 12.79 -15.74
CA VAL A 397 -23.56 11.81 -15.02
C VAL A 397 -23.57 12.07 -13.51
N LEU A 398 -22.45 12.57 -12.95
CA LEU A 398 -22.35 12.84 -11.53
C LEU A 398 -22.58 14.33 -11.23
N ASN A 399 -23.63 14.65 -10.48
CA ASN A 399 -23.94 15.99 -9.98
C ASN A 399 -23.87 16.03 -8.44
N PHE A 400 -23.06 16.94 -7.86
CA PHE A 400 -22.91 17.04 -6.40
C PHE A 400 -24.14 17.65 -5.70
N ASN A 401 -25.00 18.33 -6.44
CA ASN A 401 -26.24 18.91 -5.92
C ASN A 401 -27.39 17.91 -5.92
N ASP A 402 -27.24 16.80 -6.63
CA ASP A 402 -28.25 15.76 -6.81
C ASP A 402 -27.67 14.41 -6.34
N LEU A 403 -27.46 14.32 -5.03
CA LEU A 403 -26.94 13.13 -4.37
C LEU A 403 -27.97 12.59 -3.37
N PRO A 404 -28.00 11.28 -3.10
CA PRO A 404 -28.83 10.71 -2.05
C PRO A 404 -28.59 11.41 -0.70
N ASN A 405 -29.68 11.68 0.05
CA ASN A 405 -29.66 12.55 1.24
C ASN A 405 -28.57 12.19 2.26
N GLU A 406 -28.40 10.90 2.57
CA GLU A 406 -27.40 10.44 3.56
C GLU A 406 -25.97 10.71 3.08
N ILE A 407 -25.68 10.35 1.82
CA ILE A 407 -24.38 10.58 1.18
C ILE A 407 -24.10 12.08 1.08
N LYS A 408 -25.11 12.88 0.71
CA LYS A 408 -25.01 14.33 0.60
C LYS A 408 -24.68 14.99 1.94
N GLN A 409 -25.37 14.61 3.01
CA GLN A 409 -25.11 15.13 4.36
C GLN A 409 -23.69 14.82 4.82
N GLN A 410 -23.22 13.59 4.62
CA GLN A 410 -21.85 13.20 4.98
C GLN A 410 -20.81 13.94 4.13
N PHE A 411 -21.07 14.06 2.83
CA PHE A 411 -20.22 14.80 1.90
C PHE A 411 -20.10 16.26 2.26
N ASP A 412 -21.22 16.94 2.53
CA ASP A 412 -21.23 18.35 2.90
C ASP A 412 -20.54 18.59 4.24
N ALA A 413 -20.75 17.71 5.23
CA ALA A 413 -20.06 17.81 6.51
C ALA A 413 -18.54 17.68 6.36
N CYS A 414 -18.07 16.69 5.57
CA CYS A 414 -16.65 16.52 5.27
C CYS A 414 -16.09 17.71 4.47
N TRP A 415 -16.83 18.20 3.47
CA TRP A 415 -16.42 19.30 2.61
C TRP A 415 -16.31 20.61 3.37
N ASN A 416 -17.30 20.93 4.20
CA ASN A 416 -17.29 22.12 5.06
C ASN A 416 -16.12 22.07 6.04
N LEU A 417 -15.88 20.92 6.66
CA LEU A 417 -14.74 20.77 7.58
C LEU A 417 -13.39 20.95 6.86
N LEU A 418 -13.25 20.42 5.64
CA LEU A 418 -12.06 20.65 4.80
C LEU A 418 -11.88 22.14 4.50
N SER A 419 -12.94 22.84 4.08
CA SER A 419 -12.91 24.28 3.81
C SER A 419 -12.42 25.06 5.03
N ARG A 420 -12.93 24.75 6.23
CA ARG A 420 -12.49 25.39 7.48
C ARG A 420 -11.03 25.10 7.81
N PHE A 421 -10.54 23.88 7.56
CA PHE A 421 -9.11 23.60 7.70
C PHE A 421 -8.30 24.43 6.71
N CYS A 422 -8.71 24.50 5.44
CA CYS A 422 -8.06 25.32 4.42
C CYS A 422 -8.02 26.82 4.78
N GLU A 423 -9.13 27.40 5.22
CA GLU A 423 -9.24 28.79 5.69
C GLU A 423 -8.26 29.09 6.82
N LYS A 424 -8.20 28.21 7.83
CA LYS A 424 -7.26 28.34 8.95
C LYS A 424 -5.79 28.20 8.55
N ASN A 425 -5.51 27.69 7.35
CA ASN A 425 -4.16 27.57 6.78
C ASN A 425 -3.94 28.57 5.63
N GLY A 426 -4.78 29.61 5.52
CA GLY A 426 -4.56 30.77 4.64
C GLY A 426 -5.25 30.70 3.27
N LEU A 427 -6.04 29.66 2.99
CA LEU A 427 -6.81 29.54 1.75
C LEU A 427 -8.24 30.07 1.96
N ASN A 428 -8.50 31.29 1.50
CA ASN A 428 -9.71 32.04 1.85
C ASN A 428 -11.02 31.53 1.20
N SER A 429 -10.97 30.71 0.15
CA SER A 429 -12.16 30.12 -0.46
C SER A 429 -11.80 28.90 -1.30
N LEU A 430 -12.64 27.87 -1.24
CA LEU A 430 -12.69 26.77 -2.21
C LEU A 430 -13.87 27.04 -3.16
N ASP A 431 -13.60 27.73 -4.27
CA ASP A 431 -14.61 28.05 -5.29
C ASP A 431 -14.58 26.99 -6.40
N ILE A 432 -15.61 26.14 -6.46
CA ILE A 432 -15.60 24.91 -7.29
C ILE A 432 -16.77 24.83 -8.28
N ASP A 433 -17.52 25.91 -8.49
CA ASP A 433 -18.69 25.87 -9.37
C ASP A 433 -18.38 26.29 -10.82
N TYR A 434 -17.17 26.01 -11.31
CA TYR A 434 -16.78 26.21 -12.72
C TYR A 434 -16.65 24.87 -13.46
N ILE A 435 -17.77 24.37 -13.98
CA ILE A 435 -17.85 23.13 -14.79
C ILE A 435 -17.11 23.28 -16.14
N GLU A 436 -17.10 24.48 -16.73
CA GLU A 436 -16.55 24.73 -18.07
C GLU A 436 -15.04 24.47 -18.18
N ILE A 437 -14.26 24.77 -17.13
CA ILE A 437 -12.79 24.59 -17.12
C ILE A 437 -12.40 23.10 -17.09
N PHE A 438 -13.24 22.25 -16.48
CA PHE A 438 -12.93 20.83 -16.31
C PHE A 438 -12.94 20.06 -17.64
N LYS A 439 -13.87 20.38 -18.55
CA LYS A 439 -13.95 19.71 -19.87
C LYS A 439 -12.75 20.00 -20.78
N GLU A 440 -12.15 21.19 -20.63
CA GLU A 440 -10.97 21.59 -21.41
C GLU A 440 -9.69 20.90 -20.89
N ASN A 441 -9.54 20.78 -19.57
CA ASN A 441 -8.31 20.25 -18.94
C ASN A 441 -8.26 18.72 -18.82
N PHE A 442 -9.40 18.03 -18.85
CA PHE A 442 -9.50 16.60 -18.58
C PHE A 442 -10.20 15.84 -19.71
N GLN A 443 -9.91 16.17 -20.98
CA GLN A 443 -10.27 15.29 -22.10
C GLN A 443 -9.61 13.92 -21.87
N ILE A 444 -10.41 12.97 -21.42
CA ILE A 444 -10.01 11.58 -21.36
C ILE A 444 -10.23 11.03 -22.77
N GLU A 445 -9.17 10.52 -23.40
CA GLU A 445 -9.30 9.81 -24.67
C GLU A 445 -10.39 8.75 -24.50
N ASN A 446 -11.39 8.78 -25.39
CA ASN A 446 -12.44 7.76 -25.43
C ASN A 446 -11.76 6.40 -25.29
N ILE A 447 -12.20 5.61 -24.32
CA ILE A 447 -11.77 4.22 -24.18
C ILE A 447 -12.05 3.57 -25.54
N GLU A 448 -11.01 3.36 -26.35
CA GLU A 448 -11.10 2.42 -27.45
C GLU A 448 -11.43 1.09 -26.78
N ILE A 449 -12.69 0.70 -26.88
CA ILE A 449 -13.08 -0.69 -26.68
C ILE A 449 -12.34 -1.42 -27.79
N ASN A 450 -11.09 -1.80 -27.53
CA ASN A 450 -10.29 -2.61 -28.42
C ASN A 450 -10.99 -3.96 -28.52
N SER A 451 -11.91 -4.05 -29.49
CA SER A 451 -12.55 -5.28 -29.95
C SER A 451 -11.55 -6.26 -30.60
N SER A 452 -10.24 -6.01 -30.44
CA SER A 452 -9.12 -6.74 -31.00
C SER A 452 -8.23 -7.41 -29.95
N SER A 453 -8.46 -7.21 -28.64
CA SER A 453 -7.92 -8.14 -27.66
C SER A 453 -8.84 -9.36 -27.61
N SER A 454 -8.48 -10.37 -28.40
CA SER A 454 -8.96 -11.74 -28.18
C SER A 454 -8.42 -12.20 -26.82
N VAL A 455 -9.01 -11.70 -25.73
CA VAL A 455 -9.08 -12.47 -24.50
C VAL A 455 -9.90 -13.67 -24.89
N ASP A 456 -9.18 -14.78 -24.99
CA ASP A 456 -9.71 -16.13 -25.15
C ASP A 456 -11.09 -16.19 -24.46
N ASN A 457 -12.15 -16.32 -25.25
CA ASN A 457 -13.54 -16.56 -24.82
C ASN A 457 -13.62 -17.94 -24.16
N ARG A 458 -12.76 -18.23 -23.20
CA ARG A 458 -13.10 -19.16 -22.14
C ARG A 458 -14.10 -18.37 -21.33
N GLU A 459 -15.36 -18.77 -21.45
CA GLU A 459 -16.33 -18.62 -20.38
C GLU A 459 -15.55 -18.61 -19.07
N ALA A 460 -15.51 -17.47 -18.38
CA ALA A 460 -15.16 -17.46 -16.98
C ALA A 460 -16.25 -18.30 -16.32
N LYS A 461 -16.08 -19.62 -16.35
CA LYS A 461 -16.74 -20.56 -15.48
C LYS A 461 -16.20 -20.21 -14.11
N LEU A 462 -16.79 -19.17 -13.53
CA LEU A 462 -17.09 -19.18 -12.11
C LEU A 462 -17.82 -20.52 -11.91
N HIS A 463 -17.04 -21.52 -11.47
CA HIS A 463 -17.62 -22.75 -10.96
C HIS A 463 -18.71 -22.34 -9.96
N PRO A 464 -19.86 -23.04 -9.99
CA PRO A 464 -20.98 -22.70 -9.11
C PRO A 464 -20.53 -23.00 -7.68
N PHE A 465 -20.11 -21.96 -6.95
CA PHE A 465 -19.90 -22.08 -5.52
C PHE A 465 -21.29 -22.25 -4.87
N LYS A 466 -21.75 -23.51 -4.79
CA LYS A 466 -22.71 -23.94 -3.80
C LYS A 466 -21.94 -24.14 -2.49
N HIS A 467 -21.89 -23.09 -1.67
CA HIS A 467 -21.48 -23.21 -0.27
C HIS A 467 -22.64 -22.74 0.59
N GLU A 468 -23.16 -23.65 1.42
CA GLU A 468 -24.30 -23.51 2.35
C GLU A 468 -24.18 -22.40 3.41
N PHE A 469 -23.11 -21.60 3.40
CA PHE A 469 -22.90 -20.53 4.40
C PHE A 469 -23.70 -19.25 4.09
N PHE A 470 -24.16 -19.07 2.85
CA PHE A 470 -24.84 -17.84 2.41
C PHE A 470 -26.36 -17.97 2.25
N GLU A 471 -26.96 -19.16 2.27
CA GLU A 471 -28.42 -19.30 2.07
C GLU A 471 -29.25 -18.70 3.22
N GLU A 472 -28.74 -18.72 4.45
CA GLU A 472 -29.46 -18.18 5.63
C GLU A 472 -29.68 -16.65 5.57
N TYR A 473 -28.87 -15.91 4.79
CA TYR A 473 -29.03 -14.46 4.60
C TYR A 473 -29.88 -14.09 3.37
N PHE A 474 -30.27 -15.06 2.55
CA PHE A 474 -31.10 -14.82 1.35
C PHE A 474 -32.58 -15.21 1.54
N GLU A 475 -32.94 -15.98 2.58
CA GLU A 475 -34.36 -16.29 2.87
C GLU A 475 -35.18 -15.06 3.29
N ASP A 476 -34.55 -14.04 3.87
CA ASP A 476 -35.24 -12.82 4.33
C ASP A 476 -35.53 -11.79 3.22
N MET A 477 -34.95 -11.95 2.03
CA MET A 477 -35.22 -11.08 0.87
C MET A 477 -36.16 -11.76 -0.12
N ASN A 478 -37.43 -11.84 0.25
CA ASN A 478 -38.62 -12.36 -0.47
C ASN A 478 -38.77 -11.88 -1.95
N LEU A 479 -37.79 -12.16 -2.80
CA LEU A 479 -37.80 -11.87 -4.23
C LEU A 479 -38.16 -13.15 -4.96
N LYS A 480 -39.45 -13.30 -5.28
CA LYS A 480 -39.91 -14.33 -6.21
C LYS A 480 -39.31 -14.07 -7.58
N ILE A 481 -38.45 -14.98 -8.02
CA ILE A 481 -38.02 -15.06 -9.42
C ILE A 481 -39.18 -15.68 -10.21
N PRO A 482 -39.68 -15.05 -11.29
CA PRO A 482 -40.63 -15.70 -12.17
C PRO A 482 -39.93 -16.86 -12.89
N GLU A 483 -40.44 -18.07 -12.68
CA GLU A 483 -40.11 -19.21 -13.53
C GLU A 483 -40.64 -18.93 -14.94
N ASP A 484 -39.76 -19.16 -15.92
CA ASP A 484 -39.97 -19.08 -17.36
C ASP A 484 -40.16 -17.70 -17.99
N SER A 485 -39.09 -17.20 -18.61
CA SER A 485 -39.11 -17.00 -20.08
C SER A 485 -37.74 -16.59 -20.62
N ASN A 486 -37.29 -17.37 -21.61
CA ASN A 486 -36.10 -17.14 -22.43
C ASN A 486 -36.13 -15.76 -23.09
N VAL A 487 -35.30 -14.82 -22.63
CA VAL A 487 -35.02 -13.58 -23.36
C VAL A 487 -33.53 -13.54 -23.69
N LYS A 488 -33.25 -13.48 -25.00
CA LYS A 488 -31.91 -13.26 -25.57
C LYS A 488 -31.31 -11.99 -24.98
N ILE A 489 -30.08 -12.10 -24.49
CA ILE A 489 -29.30 -10.98 -23.97
C ILE A 489 -28.80 -10.16 -25.17
N ASP A 490 -29.53 -9.11 -25.51
CA ASP A 490 -28.98 -8.00 -26.30
C ASP A 490 -28.24 -7.04 -25.36
N LYS A 491 -27.09 -6.56 -25.86
CA LYS A 491 -26.12 -5.62 -25.27
C LYS A 491 -26.66 -4.75 -24.11
N TYR A 492 -26.14 -4.98 -22.91
CA TYR A 492 -26.40 -4.11 -21.75
C TYR A 492 -25.69 -2.75 -21.90
N GLN A 493 -26.52 -1.76 -22.22
CA GLN A 493 -26.38 -0.37 -21.79
C GLN A 493 -26.58 -0.37 -20.26
N ILE A 494 -25.54 -0.01 -19.49
CA ILE A 494 -25.65 0.13 -18.03
C ILE A 494 -26.49 1.38 -17.77
N ASN A 495 -27.72 1.20 -17.27
CA ASN A 495 -28.59 2.31 -16.91
C ASN A 495 -28.22 2.81 -15.50
N TRP A 496 -27.57 3.96 -15.43
CA TRP A 496 -27.12 4.62 -14.20
C TRP A 496 -28.27 5.22 -13.36
N GLU A 497 -29.50 5.24 -13.86
CA GLU A 497 -30.70 5.80 -13.21
C GLU A 497 -31.20 5.06 -11.95
N ARG A 498 -30.53 3.99 -11.51
CA ARG A 498 -30.97 3.20 -10.34
C ARG A 498 -30.05 3.26 -9.12
N LEU A 499 -28.97 4.03 -9.19
CA LEU A 499 -28.02 4.21 -8.09
C LEU A 499 -27.63 5.69 -7.82
N LEU A 500 -28.25 6.62 -8.54
CA LEU A 500 -28.39 8.03 -8.19
C LEU A 500 -29.87 8.27 -7.88
#